data_AF-A0A2S9FWI3-F1
#
_entry.id   AF-A0A2S9FWI3-F1
#
_cell.length_a   1.000
_cell.length_b   1.000
_cell.length_c   1.000
_cell.angle_alpha   90.00
_cell.angle_beta   90.00
_cell.angle_gamma   90.00
#
_symmetry.space_group_name_H-M   'P 1'
#
loop_
_entity.id
_entity.type
_entity.pdbx_description
1 polymer ?
#
loop_
_entity_poly.entity_id
_entity_poly.type
_entity_poly.pdbx_seq_one_letter_code
_entity_poly.pdbx_strand_id
1 'polypeptide(L)'
;ASVTAAAAELTEREGHLDVLVNNAGLSDALLAPEDVTAAAMQAVYDVNVFGVVRATHAFLPLLRAAPSPVIVNVSSGLGSFGVVT
;
A
#
# COMPACT_ATOMS: atom_id res chain seq x y z
N ALA A 1 9.35 -9.84 7.16
CA ALA A 1 10.28 -8.89 6.53
C ALA A 1 9.64 -7.50 6.52
N SER A 2 10.42 -6.42 6.62
CA SER A 2 9.90 -5.05 6.50
C SER A 2 9.97 -4.56 5.05
N VAL A 3 9.23 -3.50 4.73
CA VAL A 3 9.28 -2.83 3.41
C VAL A 3 10.70 -2.38 3.07
N THR A 4 11.41 -1.78 4.04
CA THR A 4 12.79 -1.32 3.84
C THR A 4 13.75 -2.47 3.56
N ALA A 5 13.61 -3.59 4.27
CA ALA A 5 14.45 -4.76 4.04
C ALA A 5 14.20 -5.34 2.63
N ALA A 6 12.93 -5.41 2.20
CA ALA A 6 12.58 -5.87 0.86
C ALA A 6 13.12 -4.94 -0.24
N ALA A 7 13.06 -3.61 -0.04
CA ALA A 7 13.61 -2.64 -0.99
C ALA A 7 15.13 -2.74 -1.08
N ALA A 8 15.83 -2.94 0.04
CA ALA A 8 17.27 -3.13 0.06
C ALA A 8 17.68 -4.41 -0.66
N GLU A 9 17.04 -5.54 -0.35
CA GLU A 9 17.29 -6.82 -0.99
C GLU A 9 17.07 -6.73 -2.51
N LEU A 10 15.96 -6.11 -2.93
CA LEU A 10 15.67 -5.98 -4.36
C LEU A 10 16.67 -5.05 -5.05
N THR A 11 17.15 -4.00 -4.38
CA THR A 11 18.17 -3.09 -4.93
C THR A 11 19.51 -3.79 -5.15
N GLU A 12 19.87 -4.74 -4.28
CA GLU A 12 21.09 -5.53 -4.45
C GLU A 12 20.99 -6.54 -5.61
N ARG A 13 19.77 -7.05 -5.86
CA ARG A 13 19.53 -8.12 -6.83
C ARG A 13 19.16 -7.62 -8.22
N GLU A 14 18.42 -6.52 -8.29
CA GLU A 14 17.79 -6.01 -9.50
C GLU A 14 18.14 -4.53 -9.74
N GLY A 15 18.29 -4.13 -11.00
CA GLY A 15 18.66 -2.74 -11.36
C GLY A 15 17.50 -1.75 -11.40
N HIS A 16 16.25 -2.23 -11.45
CA HIS A 16 15.04 -1.40 -11.51
C HIS A 16 13.80 -2.19 -11.05
N LEU A 17 12.68 -1.49 -10.89
CA LEU A 17 11.37 -2.08 -10.63
C LEU A 17 10.36 -1.50 -11.63
N ASP A 18 9.78 -2.34 -12.48
CA ASP A 18 8.79 -1.88 -13.46
C ASP A 18 7.42 -1.62 -12.83
N VAL A 19 7.01 -2.48 -11.89
CA VAL A 19 5.66 -2.42 -11.33
C VAL A 19 5.69 -2.57 -9.81
N LEU A 20 5.12 -1.59 -9.11
CA LEU A 20 4.80 -1.70 -7.69
C LEU A 20 3.28 -1.88 -7.52
N VAL A 21 2.86 -2.99 -6.90
CA VAL A 21 1.46 -3.24 -6.58
C VAL A 21 1.22 -3.08 -5.08
N ASN A 22 0.58 -1.97 -4.70
CA ASN A 22 0.12 -1.73 -3.34
C ASN A 22 -1.21 -2.47 -3.11
N ASN A 23 -1.11 -3.78 -2.83
CA ASN A 23 -2.27 -4.66 -2.61
C ASN A 23 -2.52 -5.00 -1.13
N ALA A 24 -1.49 -4.89 -0.27
CA ALA A 24 -1.65 -5.22 1.14
C ALA A 24 -2.74 -4.34 1.77
N GLY A 25 -3.72 -4.98 2.40
CA GLY A 25 -4.88 -4.32 2.99
C GLY A 25 -5.31 -4.99 4.28
N LEU A 26 -5.84 -4.18 5.19
CA LEU A 26 -6.47 -4.58 6.44
C LEU A 26 -7.90 -4.06 6.46
N SER A 27 -8.82 -4.84 7.01
CA SER A 27 -10.17 -4.40 7.35
C SER A 27 -10.33 -4.50 8.87
N ASP A 28 -11.10 -3.59 9.44
CA ASP A 28 -11.57 -3.65 10.82
C ASP A 28 -12.66 -4.72 11.04
N ALA A 29 -12.91 -5.60 10.08
CA ALA A 29 -13.95 -6.62 10.12
C ALA A 29 -15.39 -6.08 10.16
N LEU A 30 -15.61 -4.84 9.69
CA LEU A 30 -16.94 -4.19 9.63
C LEU A 30 -17.58 -4.09 11.02
N LEU A 31 -16.82 -3.55 11.98
CA LEU A 31 -17.35 -3.24 13.31
C LEU A 31 -18.61 -2.38 13.21
N ALA A 32 -19.53 -2.58 14.14
CA ALA A 32 -20.66 -1.68 14.30
C ALA A 32 -20.14 -0.26 14.62
N PRO A 33 -20.82 0.82 14.17
CA PRO A 33 -20.33 2.18 14.36
C PRO A 33 -19.97 2.53 15.82
N GLU A 34 -20.71 1.99 16.78
CA GLU A 34 -20.47 2.16 18.22
C GLU A 34 -19.18 1.48 18.73
N ASP A 35 -18.67 0.48 18.00
CA ASP A 35 -17.49 -0.30 18.36
C ASP A 35 -16.22 0.21 17.64
N VAL A 36 -16.34 1.14 16.69
CA VAL A 36 -15.21 1.71 15.95
C VAL A 36 -14.42 2.64 16.87
N THR A 37 -13.22 2.20 17.26
CA THR A 37 -12.29 3.01 18.05
C THR A 37 -11.25 3.70 17.18
N ALA A 38 -10.69 4.82 17.66
CA ALA A 38 -9.58 5.49 16.99
C ALA A 38 -8.37 4.56 16.80
N ALA A 39 -8.10 3.66 17.76
CA ALA A 39 -7.03 2.68 17.64
C ALA A 39 -7.29 1.65 16.53
N ALA A 40 -8.53 1.17 16.40
CA ALA A 40 -8.93 0.27 15.32
C ALA A 40 -8.79 0.96 13.96
N MET A 41 -9.26 2.21 13.83
CA MET A 41 -9.08 2.99 12.61
C MET A 41 -7.59 3.25 12.29
N GLN A 42 -6.78 3.56 13.30
CA GLN A 42 -5.34 3.80 13.12
C GLN A 42 -4.66 2.57 12.50
N ALA A 43 -4.97 1.37 12.98
CA ALA A 43 -4.39 0.14 12.43
C ALA A 43 -4.75 -0.06 10.94
N VAL A 44 -6.01 0.23 10.55
CA VAL A 44 -6.44 0.18 9.15
C VAL A 44 -5.72 1.23 8.32
N TYR A 45 -5.60 2.47 8.81
CA TYR A 45 -4.89 3.55 8.11
C TYR A 45 -3.40 3.27 7.98
N ASP A 46 -2.78 2.69 9.00
CA ASP A 46 -1.38 2.30 8.99
C ASP A 46 -1.07 1.35 7.83
N VAL A 47 -1.96 0.40 7.51
CA VAL A 47 -1.77 -0.51 6.38
C VAL A 47 -2.22 0.13 5.07
N ASN A 48 -3.47 0.58 5.00
CA ASN A 48 -4.14 0.90 3.73
C ASN A 48 -3.79 2.29 3.18
N VAL A 49 -3.30 3.21 4.03
CA VAL A 49 -3.00 4.60 3.64
C VAL A 49 -1.52 4.89 3.80
N PHE A 50 -1.01 4.80 5.03
CA PHE A 50 0.39 5.12 5.30
C PHE A 50 1.34 4.03 4.77
N GLY A 51 0.90 2.76 4.74
CA GLY A 51 1.65 1.65 4.17
C GLY A 51 1.97 1.86 2.69
N VAL A 52 1.00 2.34 1.91
CA VAL A 52 1.15 2.68 0.48
C VAL A 52 2.24 3.73 0.26
N VAL A 53 2.24 4.79 1.08
CA VAL A 53 3.26 5.84 1.01
C VAL A 53 4.64 5.29 1.38
N ARG A 54 4.74 4.50 2.46
CA ARG A 54 6.01 3.90 2.89
C ARG A 54 6.59 2.96 1.84
N ALA A 55 5.76 2.08 1.25
CA ALA A 55 6.17 1.19 0.16
C ALA A 55 6.64 1.98 -1.05
N THR A 56 5.84 2.92 -1.52
CA THR A 56 6.17 3.76 -2.67
C THR A 56 7.50 4.48 -2.47
N HIS A 57 7.73 5.09 -1.30
CA HIS A 57 9.00 5.77 -1.01
C HIS A 57 10.20 4.83 -0.98
N ALA A 58 10.05 3.65 -0.38
CA ALA A 58 11.15 2.69 -0.27
C ALA A 58 11.59 2.16 -1.65
N PHE A 59 10.64 1.90 -2.55
CA PHE A 59 10.93 1.38 -3.89
C PHE A 59 11.12 2.47 -4.96
N LEU A 60 10.92 3.76 -4.61
CA LEU A 60 11.01 4.87 -5.57
C LEU A 60 12.35 4.94 -6.35
N PRO A 61 13.52 4.67 -5.74
CA PRO A 61 14.77 4.65 -6.49
C PRO A 61 14.77 3.61 -7.63
N LEU A 62 14.28 2.40 -7.37
CA LEU A 62 14.19 1.33 -8.37
C LEU A 62 13.13 1.63 -9.44
N LEU A 63 11.99 2.20 -9.05
CA LEU A 63 10.95 2.64 -9.98
C LEU A 63 11.49 3.70 -10.94
N ARG A 64 12.29 4.66 -10.45
CA ARG A 64 12.89 5.72 -11.30
C ARG A 64 13.92 5.21 -12.29
N ALA A 65 14.53 4.05 -12.03
CA ALA A 65 15.48 3.42 -12.94
C ALA A 65 14.79 2.66 -14.08
N ALA A 66 13.50 2.35 -13.94
CA ALA A 66 12.74 1.66 -14.97
C ALA A 66 12.39 2.62 -16.13
N PRO A 67 12.34 2.14 -17.39
CA PRO A 67 11.99 2.97 -18.54
C PRO A 67 10.53 3.43 -18.54
N SER A 68 9.62 2.65 -17.95
CA SER A 68 8.19 2.96 -17.87
C SER A 68 7.56 2.38 -16.59
N PRO A 69 7.85 2.97 -15.41
CA PRO A 69 7.37 2.45 -14.15
C PRO A 69 5.86 2.65 -13.97
N VAL A 70 5.21 1.69 -13.32
CA VAL A 70 3.79 1.72 -12.97
C VAL A 70 3.60 1.46 -11.48
N ILE A 71 2.75 2.27 -10.85
CA ILE A 71 2.25 1.99 -9.50
C ILE A 71 0.78 1.64 -9.59
N VAL A 72 0.40 0.47 -9.08
CA VAL A 72 -0.98 0.02 -8.98
C VAL A 72 -1.41 0.08 -7.52
N ASN A 73 -2.39 0.93 -7.22
CA ASN A 73 -3.03 0.97 -5.90
C ASN A 73 -4.34 0.19 -5.97
N VAL A 74 -4.43 -0.90 -5.22
CA VAL A 74 -5.64 -1.74 -5.18
C VAL A 74 -6.60 -1.17 -4.14
N SER A 75 -7.71 -0.61 -4.60
CA SER A 75 -8.81 -0.13 -3.74
C SER A 75 -9.89 -1.22 -3.60
N SER A 76 -11.02 -0.89 -2.96
CA SER A 76 -12.18 -1.76 -2.83
C SER A 76 -13.43 -1.13 -3.47
N GLY A 77 -14.43 -1.96 -3.77
CA GLY A 77 -15.73 -1.47 -4.25
C GLY A 77 -16.40 -0.49 -3.28
N LEU A 78 -16.18 -0.65 -1.97
CA LEU A 78 -16.69 0.26 -0.93
C LEU A 78 -16.08 1.67 -1.00
N GLY A 79 -14.92 1.83 -1.65
CA GLY A 79 -14.32 3.13 -1.93
C GLY A 79 -14.83 3.79 -3.21
N SER A 80 -15.68 3.12 -3.98
CA SER A 80 -16.17 3.62 -5.27
C SER A 80 -17.47 4.41 -5.10
N PHE A 81 -17.46 5.67 -5.50
CA PHE A 81 -18.67 6.48 -5.56
C PHE A 81 -19.73 5.82 -6.45
N GLY A 82 -19.38 5.37 -7.65
CA GLY A 82 -20.34 4.77 -8.59
C GLY A 82 -20.90 3.40 -8.19
N VAL A 83 -20.33 2.73 -7.17
CA VAL A 83 -20.86 1.45 -6.64
C VAL A 83 -21.67 1.68 -5.37
N VAL A 84 -21.30 2.68 -4.56
CA VAL A 84 -21.87 2.89 -3.21
C VAL A 84 -22.95 3.97 -3.18
N THR A 85 -23.04 4.85 -4.19
CA THR A 85 -24.15 5.81 -4.37
C THR A 85 -25.13 5.34 -5.42
#